data_AF-A0A537E4E1-F1
#
_entry.id   AF-A0A537E4E1-F1
#
_cell.length_a   1.000
_cell.length_b   1.000
_cell.length_c   1.000
_cell.angle_alpha   90.00
_cell.angle_beta   90.00
_cell.angle_gamma   90.00
#
_symmetry.space_group_name_H-M   'P 1'
#
loop_
_entity.id
_entity.type
_entity.pdbx_description
1 polymer ?
#
loop_
_entity_poly.entity_id
_entity_poly.type
_entity_poly.pdbx_seq_one_letter_code
_entity_poly.pdbx_strand_id
1 'polypeptide(L)'
;MASSQNPMAYLLENGLRRVESERPELSNDSRYQELKEQLLQDAEGHFREIQATYATILKTQCHCGGQLEPVDHDFGKSGGTIYDSVIAKCKSCGEAQAFQFPKEGFISEARSAMALRDYLQATYAIDYAGAVRSDLESRAVRH
;
A
#
# COMPACT_ATOMS: atom_id res chain seq x y z
N MET A 1 -4.37 -0.48 -16.60
CA MET A 1 -4.98 -1.69 -16.03
C MET A 1 -4.07 -2.19 -14.93
N ALA A 2 -4.52 -2.21 -13.68
CA ALA A 2 -3.73 -2.79 -12.59
C ALA A 2 -3.33 -4.22 -12.96
N SER A 3 -2.04 -4.51 -12.88
CA SER A 3 -1.60 -5.89 -13.02
C SER A 3 -2.26 -6.68 -11.87
N SER A 4 -2.83 -7.84 -12.17
CA SER A 4 -3.32 -8.79 -11.15
C SER A 4 -2.20 -9.27 -10.19
N GLN A 5 -0.97 -8.78 -10.38
CA GLN A 5 0.22 -9.06 -9.60
C GLN A 5 0.44 -8.05 -8.47
N ASN A 6 -0.21 -6.88 -8.51
CA ASN A 6 -0.15 -5.88 -7.42
C ASN A 6 -1.44 -5.94 -6.57
N PRO A 7 -1.39 -6.59 -5.39
CA PRO A 7 -2.54 -6.71 -4.51
C PRO A 7 -3.04 -5.34 -3.99
N MET A 8 -2.15 -4.35 -3.85
CA MET A 8 -2.51 -3.01 -3.39
C MET A 8 -3.36 -2.27 -4.44
N ALA A 9 -2.86 -2.18 -5.68
CA ALA A 9 -3.59 -1.56 -6.77
C ALA A 9 -4.94 -2.28 -7.04
N TYR A 10 -4.97 -3.61 -6.93
CA TYR A 10 -6.20 -4.40 -7.06
C TYR A 10 -7.26 -4.05 -5.99
N LEU A 11 -6.85 -3.93 -4.73
CA LEU A 11 -7.76 -3.57 -3.64
C LEU A 11 -8.31 -2.14 -3.81
N LEU A 12 -7.45 -1.20 -4.21
CA LEU A 12 -7.85 0.18 -4.51
C LEU A 12 -8.85 0.24 -5.67
N GLU A 13 -8.57 -0.42 -6.81
CA GLU A 13 -9.48 -0.45 -7.95
C GLU A 13 -10.84 -1.05 -7.59
N ASN A 14 -10.88 -2.10 -6.76
CA ASN A 14 -12.15 -2.70 -6.33
C ASN A 14 -12.97 -1.77 -5.44
N GLY A 15 -12.32 -1.08 -4.50
CA GLY A 15 -12.99 -0.07 -3.66
C GLY A 15 -13.60 1.05 -4.51
N LEU A 16 -12.82 1.58 -5.47
CA LEU A 16 -13.25 2.64 -6.36
C LEU A 16 -14.36 2.19 -7.33
N ARG A 17 -14.30 0.96 -7.85
CA ARG A 17 -15.36 0.42 -8.73
C ARG A 17 -16.72 0.38 -8.02
N ARG A 18 -16.74 0.10 -6.72
CA ARG A 18 -17.97 0.13 -5.92
C ARG A 18 -18.54 1.54 -5.84
N VAL A 19 -17.70 2.53 -5.54
CA VAL A 19 -18.10 3.95 -5.53
C VAL A 19 -18.66 4.36 -6.90
N GLU A 20 -17.98 3.97 -7.99
CA GLU A 20 -18.42 4.24 -9.37
C GLU A 20 -19.76 3.57 -9.69
N SER A 21 -20.04 2.39 -9.14
CA SER A 21 -21.33 1.72 -9.34
C SER A 21 -22.49 2.42 -8.62
N GLU A 22 -22.21 3.06 -7.47
CA GLU A 22 -23.19 3.83 -6.68
C GLU A 22 -23.35 5.26 -7.19
N ARG A 23 -22.34 5.77 -7.93
CA ARG A 23 -22.25 7.15 -8.47
C ARG A 23 -21.73 7.13 -9.91
N PRO A 24 -22.55 6.70 -10.89
CA PRO A 24 -22.12 6.55 -12.28
C PRO A 24 -21.60 7.84 -12.92
N GLU A 25 -22.01 9.01 -12.41
CA GLU A 25 -21.53 10.31 -12.86
C GLU A 25 -20.00 10.49 -12.75
N LEU A 26 -19.34 9.78 -11.82
CA LEU A 26 -17.88 9.80 -11.66
C LEU A 26 -17.14 9.27 -12.88
N SER A 27 -17.78 8.40 -13.68
CA SER A 27 -17.16 7.83 -14.88
C SER A 27 -16.82 8.90 -15.93
N ASN A 28 -17.52 10.03 -15.92
CA ASN A 28 -17.33 11.14 -16.86
C ASN A 28 -16.58 12.34 -16.24
N ASP A 29 -16.25 12.28 -14.95
CA ASP A 29 -15.51 13.35 -14.28
C ASP A 29 -14.00 13.20 -14.53
N SER A 30 -13.45 14.09 -15.35
CA SER A 30 -12.03 14.05 -15.73
C SER A 30 -11.09 14.20 -14.54
N ARG A 31 -11.47 15.01 -13.52
CA ARG A 31 -10.63 15.25 -12.36
C ARG A 31 -10.59 14.02 -11.45
N TYR A 32 -11.73 13.36 -11.27
CA TYR A 32 -11.78 12.07 -10.59
C TYR A 32 -10.92 11.04 -11.30
N GLN A 33 -11.01 10.91 -12.64
CA GLN A 33 -10.21 9.95 -13.40
C GLN A 33 -8.71 10.22 -13.26
N GLU A 34 -8.27 11.49 -13.31
CA GLU A 34 -6.87 11.87 -13.08
C GLU A 34 -6.38 11.45 -11.68
N LEU A 35 -7.15 11.76 -10.64
CA LEU A 35 -6.79 11.43 -9.25
C LEU A 35 -6.76 9.93 -9.02
N LYS A 36 -7.72 9.19 -9.61
CA LYS A 36 -7.75 7.73 -9.60
C LYS A 36 -6.51 7.15 -10.28
N GLU A 37 -6.18 7.62 -11.49
CA GLU A 37 -5.00 7.13 -12.21
C GLU A 37 -3.71 7.39 -11.44
N GLN A 38 -3.55 8.61 -10.88
CA GLN A 38 -2.39 8.96 -10.07
C GLN A 38 -2.25 8.05 -8.85
N LEU A 39 -3.35 7.80 -8.11
CA LEU A 39 -3.34 6.88 -6.98
C LEU A 39 -2.92 5.46 -7.39
N LEU A 40 -3.44 4.95 -8.50
CA LEU A 40 -3.09 3.61 -8.98
C LEU A 40 -1.63 3.51 -9.43
N GLN A 41 -1.09 4.56 -10.04
CA GLN A 41 0.32 4.63 -10.41
C GLN A 41 1.22 4.69 -9.17
N ASP A 42 0.87 5.48 -8.17
CA ASP A 42 1.62 5.56 -6.91
C ASP A 42 1.58 4.24 -6.13
N ALA A 43 0.44 3.56 -6.10
CA ALA A 43 0.30 2.23 -5.49
C ALA A 43 1.15 1.16 -6.21
N GLU A 44 1.32 1.28 -7.53
CA GLU A 44 2.22 0.44 -8.31
C GLU A 44 3.69 0.72 -8.00
N GLY A 45 4.08 2.00 -7.92
CA GLY A 45 5.42 2.39 -7.48
C GLY A 45 5.74 1.84 -6.08
N HIS A 46 4.84 2.06 -5.13
CA HIS A 46 5.01 1.62 -3.76
C HIS A 46 5.13 0.08 -3.65
N PHE A 47 4.30 -0.67 -4.37
CA PHE A 47 4.40 -2.13 -4.37
C PHE A 47 5.76 -2.63 -4.90
N ARG A 48 6.29 -2.02 -5.97
CA ARG A 48 7.63 -2.37 -6.48
C ARG A 48 8.73 -2.05 -5.48
N GLU A 49 8.61 -0.96 -4.75
CA GLU A 49 9.56 -0.62 -3.69
C GLU A 49 9.57 -1.68 -2.58
N ILE A 50 8.39 -2.17 -2.17
CA ILE A 50 8.28 -3.26 -1.18
C ILE A 50 8.91 -4.55 -1.73
N GLN A 51 8.64 -4.90 -2.99
CA GLN A 51 9.26 -6.06 -3.62
C GLN A 51 10.80 -5.94 -3.66
N ALA A 52 11.33 -4.75 -3.94
CA ALA A 52 12.76 -4.49 -3.93
C ALA A 52 13.38 -4.62 -2.52
N THR A 53 12.69 -4.12 -1.50
CA THR A 53 13.04 -4.32 -0.08
C THR A 53 13.16 -5.82 0.23
N TYR A 54 12.13 -6.60 -0.08
CA TYR A 54 12.09 -8.04 0.20
C TYR A 54 13.17 -8.81 -0.58
N ALA A 55 13.37 -8.46 -1.85
CA ALA A 55 14.40 -9.07 -2.69
C ALA A 55 15.82 -8.80 -2.14
N THR A 56 16.05 -7.63 -1.55
CA THR A 56 17.33 -7.29 -0.88
C THR A 56 17.58 -8.21 0.32
N ILE A 57 16.56 -8.42 1.15
CA ILE A 57 16.65 -9.26 2.35
C ILE A 57 16.91 -10.71 1.97
N LEU A 58 16.18 -11.25 1.00
CA LEU A 58 16.34 -12.63 0.54
C LEU A 58 17.73 -12.91 -0.06
N LYS A 59 18.43 -11.87 -0.53
CA LYS A 59 19.82 -11.96 -1.02
C LYS A 59 20.87 -11.74 0.07
N THR A 60 20.47 -11.25 1.25
CA THR A 60 21.36 -11.01 2.37
C THR A 60 21.52 -12.28 3.19
N GLN A 61 22.76 -12.63 3.52
CA GLN A 61 23.07 -13.77 4.38
C GLN A 61 23.08 -13.35 5.84
N CYS A 62 22.61 -14.25 6.71
CA CYS A 62 22.84 -14.12 8.14
C CYS A 62 24.34 -14.24 8.45
N HIS A 63 24.77 -13.74 9.62
CA HIS A 63 26.18 -13.86 10.05
C HIS A 63 26.65 -15.32 10.15
N CYS A 64 25.73 -16.25 10.39
CA CYS A 64 26.00 -17.69 10.44
C CYS A 64 26.06 -18.35 9.04
N GLY A 65 25.94 -17.56 7.96
CA GLY A 65 25.87 -18.02 6.58
C GLY A 65 24.49 -18.54 6.13
N GLY A 66 23.48 -18.53 7.01
CA GLY A 66 22.13 -19.00 6.70
C GLY A 66 21.29 -17.99 5.93
N GLN A 67 20.25 -18.46 5.23
CA GLN A 67 19.32 -17.61 4.49
C GLN A 67 18.38 -16.86 5.45
N LEU A 68 18.16 -15.56 5.20
CA LEU A 68 17.17 -14.74 5.88
C LEU A 68 15.81 -14.81 5.18
N GLU A 69 14.74 -14.82 5.97
CA GLU A 69 13.36 -14.65 5.49
C GLU A 69 12.67 -13.49 6.19
N PRO A 70 11.99 -12.60 5.45
CA PRO A 70 11.10 -11.60 6.04
C PRO A 70 10.00 -12.30 6.85
N VAL A 71 9.83 -11.90 8.11
CA VAL A 71 8.77 -12.43 9.01
C VAL A 71 7.84 -11.34 9.52
N ASP A 72 8.30 -10.10 9.54
CA ASP A 72 7.49 -8.95 9.95
C ASP A 72 7.89 -7.71 9.15
N HIS A 73 6.94 -6.81 8.93
CA HIS A 73 7.08 -5.62 8.11
C HIS A 73 6.26 -4.49 8.70
N ASP A 74 6.94 -3.43 9.11
CA ASP A 74 6.33 -2.25 9.71
C ASP A 74 6.84 -0.96 9.07
N PHE A 75 5.99 0.05 9.05
CA PHE A 75 6.32 1.39 8.58
C PHE A 75 6.45 2.34 9.75
N GLY A 76 7.65 2.87 9.95
CA GLY A 76 7.98 3.77 11.05
C GLY A 76 8.30 5.19 10.56
N LYS A 77 8.18 6.17 11.44
CA LYS A 77 8.69 7.53 11.21
C LYS A 77 9.70 7.89 12.29
N SER A 78 10.90 8.28 11.89
CA SER A 78 11.93 8.79 12.80
C SER A 78 12.62 10.00 12.18
N GLY A 79 12.75 11.10 12.95
CA GLY A 79 13.44 12.31 12.50
C GLY A 79 12.86 12.98 11.24
N GLY A 80 11.60 12.71 10.89
CA GLY A 80 10.96 13.23 9.67
C GLY A 80 11.07 12.30 8.45
N THR A 81 11.92 11.27 8.53
CA THR A 81 12.07 10.24 7.50
C THR A 81 11.13 9.08 7.78
N ILE A 82 10.45 8.59 6.74
CA ILE A 82 9.66 7.36 6.80
C ILE A 82 10.60 6.19 6.47
N TYR A 83 10.53 5.14 7.27
CA TYR A 83 11.30 3.93 7.08
C TYR A 83 10.37 2.75 6.88
N ASP A 84 10.71 1.96 5.89
CA ASP A 84 10.22 0.60 5.71
C ASP A 84 11.14 -0.30 6.53
N SER A 85 10.61 -0.82 7.63
CA SER A 85 11.33 -1.65 8.59
C SER A 85 10.91 -3.10 8.41
N VAL A 86 11.86 -3.96 8.07
CA VAL A 86 11.59 -5.40 7.93
C VAL A 86 12.40 -6.17 8.94
N ILE A 87 11.72 -7.02 9.69
CA ILE A 87 12.36 -8.01 10.55
C ILE A 87 12.48 -9.29 9.73
N ALA A 88 13.71 -9.75 9.55
CA ALA A 88 14.01 -11.02 8.90
C ALA A 88 14.54 -12.02 9.92
N LYS A 89 14.16 -13.29 9.80
CA LYS A 89 14.64 -14.38 10.65
C LYS A 89 15.51 -15.34 9.84
N CYS A 90 16.65 -15.74 10.39
CA CYS A 90 17.49 -16.74 9.75
C CYS A 90 16.88 -18.13 9.87
N LYS A 91 16.79 -18.85 8.74
CA LYS A 91 16.35 -20.26 8.73
C LYS A 91 17.27 -21.20 9.50
N SER A 92 18.56 -20.90 9.55
CA SER A 92 19.57 -21.82 10.07
C SER A 92 19.77 -21.67 11.57
N CYS A 93 19.97 -20.45 12.08
CA CYS A 93 20.21 -20.20 13.50
C CYS A 93 18.98 -19.61 14.24
N GLY A 94 17.93 -19.21 13.52
CA GLY A 94 16.73 -18.62 14.11
C GLY A 94 16.87 -17.17 14.58
N GLU A 95 18.04 -16.54 14.42
CA GLU A 95 18.24 -15.16 14.84
C GLU A 95 17.47 -14.17 13.97
N ALA A 96 16.96 -13.10 14.60
CA ALA A 96 16.26 -12.02 13.94
C ALA A 96 17.22 -10.85 13.63
N GLN A 97 17.02 -10.22 12.47
CA GLN A 97 17.75 -9.04 12.03
C GLN A 97 16.74 -8.01 11.53
N ALA A 98 16.94 -6.75 11.92
CA ALA A 98 16.11 -5.64 11.47
C ALA A 98 16.81 -4.88 10.35
N PHE A 99 16.07 -4.61 9.28
CA PHE A 99 16.49 -3.79 8.15
C PHE A 99 15.63 -2.53 8.11
N GLN A 100 16.25 -1.38 7.86
CA GLN A 100 15.54 -0.11 7.71
C GLN A 100 15.88 0.48 6.34
N PHE A 101 14.85 0.67 5.52
CA PHE A 101 14.97 1.26 4.19
C PHE A 101 14.30 2.63 4.23
N PRO A 102 15.07 3.74 4.11
CA PRO A 102 14.46 5.06 4.03
C PRO A 102 13.58 5.17 2.79
N LYS A 103 12.37 5.70 2.95
CA LYS A 103 11.39 5.88 1.88
C LYS A 103 11.21 7.35 1.58
N GLU A 104 11.61 7.74 0.38
CA GLU A 104 11.29 9.05 -0.18
C GLU A 104 9.91 9.02 -0.87
N GLY A 105 9.45 7.85 -1.32
CA GLY A 105 8.24 7.63 -2.14
C GLY A 105 6.95 7.26 -1.39
N PHE A 106 7.00 6.71 -0.16
CA PHE A 106 5.79 6.31 0.61
C PHE A 106 4.77 7.45 0.77
N ILE A 107 5.29 8.68 0.77
CA ILE A 107 4.49 9.88 0.88
C ILE A 107 3.59 10.09 -0.36
N SER A 108 3.96 9.61 -1.56
CA SER A 108 3.18 9.85 -2.79
C SER A 108 1.85 9.10 -2.79
N GLU A 109 1.85 7.80 -2.47
CA GLU A 109 0.62 6.98 -2.43
C GLU A 109 -0.36 7.49 -1.37
N ALA A 110 0.10 7.74 -0.14
CA ALA A 110 -0.74 8.30 0.92
C ALA A 110 -1.29 9.69 0.56
N ARG A 111 -0.50 10.55 -0.10
CA ARG A 111 -0.97 11.87 -0.58
C ARG A 111 -2.02 11.73 -1.67
N SER A 112 -1.81 10.83 -2.63
CA SER A 112 -2.76 10.59 -3.73
C SER A 112 -4.07 9.98 -3.22
N ALA A 113 -4.00 9.09 -2.23
CA ALA A 113 -5.16 8.53 -1.56
C ALA A 113 -5.96 9.61 -0.81
N MET A 114 -5.27 10.49 -0.08
CA MET A 114 -5.90 11.64 0.59
C MET A 114 -6.53 12.61 -0.41
N ALA A 115 -5.83 12.94 -1.50
CA ALA A 115 -6.33 13.86 -2.51
C ALA A 115 -7.62 13.34 -3.18
N LEU A 116 -7.66 12.04 -3.50
CA LEU A 116 -8.87 11.41 -4.05
C LEU A 116 -10.02 11.39 -3.04
N ARG A 117 -9.74 11.01 -1.78
CA ARG A 117 -10.73 11.04 -0.69
C ARG A 117 -11.33 12.44 -0.52
N ASP A 118 -10.47 13.45 -0.41
CA ASP A 118 -10.90 14.82 -0.14
C ASP A 118 -11.71 15.37 -1.32
N TYR A 119 -11.35 15.02 -2.55
CA TYR A 119 -12.11 15.37 -3.74
C TYR A 119 -13.50 14.71 -3.77
N LEU A 120 -13.58 13.40 -3.50
CA LEU A 120 -14.86 12.67 -3.42
C LEU A 120 -15.78 13.24 -2.34
N GLN A 121 -15.23 13.59 -1.18
CA GLN A 121 -15.98 14.20 -0.08
C GLN A 121 -16.45 15.62 -0.43
N ALA A 122 -15.59 16.45 -1.02
CA ALA A 122 -15.93 17.85 -1.31
C ALA A 122 -16.92 18.00 -2.47
N THR A 123 -16.77 17.18 -3.52
CA THR A 123 -17.56 17.33 -4.76
C THR A 123 -18.87 16.54 -4.71
N TYR A 124 -18.87 15.37 -4.08
CA TYR A 124 -20.00 14.43 -4.11
C TYR A 124 -20.55 14.04 -2.73
N ALA A 125 -19.98 14.59 -1.65
CA ALA A 125 -20.29 14.20 -0.27
C ALA A 125 -20.14 12.70 -0.02
N ILE A 126 -19.20 12.04 -0.73
CA ILE A 126 -18.91 10.62 -0.59
C ILE A 126 -17.82 10.45 0.48
N ASP A 127 -18.17 9.84 1.61
CA ASP A 127 -17.19 9.42 2.63
C ASP A 127 -16.53 8.10 2.21
N TYR A 128 -15.52 8.21 1.34
CA TYR A 128 -14.77 7.06 0.85
C TYR A 128 -14.05 6.29 1.97
N ALA A 129 -13.51 7.02 2.96
CA ALA A 129 -12.79 6.38 4.07
C ALA A 129 -13.74 5.57 4.96
N GLY A 130 -14.92 6.11 5.26
CA GLY A 130 -15.98 5.39 5.96
C GLY A 130 -16.47 4.17 5.20
N ALA A 131 -16.66 4.29 3.88
CA ALA A 131 -17.08 3.17 3.02
C ALA A 131 -16.05 2.03 3.02
N VAL A 132 -14.76 2.34 2.90
CA VAL A 132 -13.68 1.34 2.95
C VAL A 132 -13.57 0.71 4.33
N ARG A 133 -13.66 1.50 5.42
CA ARG A 133 -13.60 0.96 6.79
C ARG A 133 -14.75 0.00 7.07
N SER A 134 -15.97 0.36 6.69
CA SER A 134 -17.14 -0.52 6.85
C SER A 134 -16.98 -1.82 6.06
N ASP A 135 -16.37 -1.77 4.88
CA ASP A 135 -16.09 -2.96 4.08
C ASP A 135 -15.07 -3.87 4.77
N LEU A 136 -13.95 -3.31 5.27
CA LEU A 136 -12.93 -4.05 6.02
C LEU A 136 -13.50 -4.70 7.28
N GLU A 137 -14.29 -3.96 8.06
CA GLU A 137 -14.97 -4.47 9.26
C GLU A 137 -15.94 -5.62 8.90
N SER A 138 -16.73 -5.46 7.83
CA SER A 138 -17.67 -6.50 7.39
C SER A 138 -17.00 -7.81 6.95
N ARG A 139 -15.77 -7.72 6.43
CA ARG A 139 -14.95 -8.88 6.05
C ARG A 139 -14.26 -9.51 7.25
N ALA A 140 -13.80 -8.70 8.21
CA ALA A 140 -13.15 -9.16 9.43
C ALA A 140 -14.08 -9.98 10.33
N VAL A 141 -15.39 -9.68 10.34
CA VAL A 141 -16.41 -10.42 11.13
C VAL A 141 -16.76 -11.80 10.52
N ARG A 142 -16.33 -12.07 9.28
CA ARG A 142 -16.57 -13.37 8.60
C ARG A 142 -15.43 -14.38 8.78
N HIS A 143 -14.44 -14.07 9.61
CA HIS A 143 -13.34 -14.94 10.02
C HIS A 143 -13.30 -15.06 11.54
#